data_AF-A0A2W4MGM8-F1
#
_entry.id   AF-A0A2W4MGM8-F1
#
_cell.length_a   1.000
_cell.length_b   1.000
_cell.length_c   1.000
_cell.angle_alpha   90.00
_cell.angle_beta   90.00
_cell.angle_gamma   90.00
#
_symmetry.space_group_name_H-M   'P 1'
#
loop_
_entity.id
_entity.type
_entity.pdbx_description
1 polymer ?
#
loop_
_entity_poly.entity_id
_entity_poly.type
_entity_poly.pdbx_seq_one_letter_code
_entity_poly.pdbx_strand_id
1 'polypeptide(L)'
;MNNPLRSLRRVPVAGVLAEREMGGFLFISALVGVGVGVGAAALVFLLDTFDRLLEPVFGPLFDPETHGWFHPMRAAVFASIPVGLLLAWWVARRFAPEVGGDGGPQGVESLTVHGGGIGGRGVP
;
A
#
# COMPACT_ATOMS: atom_id res chain seq x y z
N MET A 1 36.08 -54.04 8.42
CA MET A 1 35.84 -53.37 7.11
C MET A 1 34.51 -52.63 7.21
N ASN A 2 34.56 -51.34 7.54
CA ASN A 2 33.36 -50.51 7.72
C ASN A 2 32.97 -49.98 6.35
N ASN A 3 31.77 -50.34 5.89
CA ASN A 3 31.29 -50.06 4.54
C ASN A 3 30.59 -48.67 4.54
N PRO A 4 31.19 -47.61 3.95
CA PRO A 4 30.68 -46.23 4.06
C PRO A 4 29.40 -45.96 3.26
N LEU A 5 28.93 -46.93 2.48
CA LEU A 5 27.82 -46.75 1.53
C LEU A 5 26.41 -46.80 2.15
N ARG A 6 26.27 -47.12 3.45
CA ARG A 6 24.96 -47.12 4.13
C ARG A 6 24.53 -45.76 4.70
N SER A 7 25.44 -44.79 4.80
CA SER A 7 25.15 -43.49 5.42
C SER A 7 24.43 -42.49 4.48
N LEU A 8 24.61 -42.63 3.16
CA LEU A 8 24.10 -41.69 2.15
C LEU A 8 22.61 -41.85 1.79
N ARG A 9 21.89 -42.83 2.35
CA ARG A 9 20.52 -43.17 1.93
C ARG A 9 19.39 -42.53 2.76
N ARG A 10 19.70 -41.63 3.70
CA ARG A 10 18.71 -41.03 4.64
C ARG A 10 18.33 -39.57 4.36
N VAL A 11 18.68 -39.01 3.20
CA VAL A 11 18.38 -37.60 2.87
C VAL A 11 17.18 -37.35 1.91
N PRO A 12 16.45 -38.33 1.33
CA PRO A 12 15.39 -37.98 0.37
C PRO A 12 14.13 -37.40 1.02
N VAL A 13 13.91 -37.60 2.33
CA VAL A 13 12.67 -37.17 3.00
C VAL A 13 12.70 -35.70 3.41
N ALA A 14 13.88 -35.17 3.77
CA ALA A 14 14.03 -33.75 4.13
C ALA A 14 13.86 -32.81 2.93
N GLY A 15 14.25 -33.24 1.73
CA GLY A 15 14.08 -32.46 0.49
C GLY A 15 12.60 -32.30 0.11
N VAL A 16 11.79 -33.35 0.21
CA VAL A 16 10.37 -33.33 -0.19
C VAL A 16 9.50 -32.51 0.77
N LEU A 17 9.83 -32.48 2.06
CA LEU A 17 9.17 -31.60 3.04
C LEU A 17 9.53 -30.13 2.81
N ALA A 18 10.80 -29.83 2.53
CA ALA A 18 11.25 -28.47 2.19
C ALA A 18 10.63 -27.94 0.88
N GLU A 19 10.41 -28.81 -0.10
CA GLU A 19 9.79 -28.47 -1.39
C GLU A 19 8.30 -28.15 -1.25
N ARG A 20 7.59 -28.88 -0.38
CA ARG A 20 6.17 -28.64 -0.07
C ARG A 20 5.97 -27.37 0.76
N GLU A 21 6.90 -27.06 1.67
CA GLU A 21 6.91 -25.79 2.40
C GLU A 21 7.27 -24.59 1.51
N MET A 22 8.22 -24.75 0.58
CA MET A 22 8.52 -23.72 -0.44
C MET A 22 7.31 -23.41 -1.33
N GLY A 23 6.57 -24.44 -1.77
CA GLY A 23 5.38 -24.25 -2.60
C GLY A 23 4.28 -23.47 -1.87
N GLY A 24 4.08 -23.74 -0.58
CA GLY A 24 3.15 -22.98 0.27
C GLY A 24 3.56 -21.52 0.42
N PHE A 25 4.84 -21.26 0.68
CA PHE A 25 5.38 -19.90 0.79
C PHE A 25 5.26 -19.11 -0.53
N LEU A 26 5.58 -19.74 -1.67
CA LEU A 26 5.44 -19.13 -2.99
C LEU A 26 3.98 -18.78 -3.32
N PHE A 27 3.05 -19.64 -2.95
CA PHE A 27 1.63 -19.39 -3.15
C PHE A 27 1.13 -18.21 -2.29
N ILE A 28 1.52 -18.17 -1.02
CA ILE A 28 1.16 -17.06 -0.13
C ILE A 28 1.78 -15.75 -0.61
N SER A 29 3.04 -15.74 -1.04
CA SER A 29 3.68 -14.52 -1.55
C SER A 29 3.06 -14.02 -2.84
N ALA A 30 2.65 -14.93 -3.74
CA ALA A 30 1.90 -14.57 -4.93
C ALA A 30 0.54 -13.95 -4.60
N LEU A 31 -0.21 -14.53 -3.65
CA LEU A 31 -1.47 -13.98 -3.18
C LEU A 31 -1.31 -12.58 -2.55
N VAL A 32 -0.30 -12.40 -1.70
CA VAL A 32 0.01 -11.09 -1.12
C VAL A 32 0.36 -10.08 -2.21
N GLY A 33 1.19 -10.47 -3.19
CA GLY A 33 1.54 -9.61 -4.32
C GLY A 33 0.33 -9.17 -5.14
N VAL A 34 -0.60 -10.10 -5.43
CA VAL A 34 -1.87 -9.78 -6.11
C VAL A 34 -2.73 -8.86 -5.26
N GLY A 35 -2.86 -9.12 -3.95
CA GLY A 35 -3.64 -8.29 -3.03
C GLY A 35 -3.14 -6.85 -2.98
N VAL A 36 -1.83 -6.66 -2.82
CA VAL A 36 -1.19 -5.33 -2.83
C VAL A 36 -1.37 -4.66 -4.19
N GLY A 37 -1.17 -5.40 -5.29
CA GLY A 37 -1.35 -4.88 -6.64
C GLY A 37 -2.77 -4.39 -6.91
N VAL A 38 -3.78 -5.15 -6.50
CA VAL A 38 -5.20 -4.77 -6.63
C VAL A 38 -5.52 -3.56 -5.75
N GLY A 39 -5.02 -3.52 -4.52
CA GLY A 39 -5.21 -2.37 -3.62
C GLY A 39 -4.61 -1.08 -4.19
N ALA A 40 -3.39 -1.15 -4.71
CA ALA A 40 -2.74 -0.01 -5.36
C ALA A 40 -3.51 0.43 -6.62
N ALA A 41 -3.93 -0.51 -7.47
CA ALA A 41 -4.71 -0.21 -8.67
C ALA A 41 -6.06 0.45 -8.33
N ALA A 42 -6.74 -0.03 -7.29
CA ALA A 42 -7.99 0.55 -6.81
C ALA A 42 -7.80 2.00 -6.32
N LEU A 43 -6.72 2.28 -5.59
CA LEU A 43 -6.40 3.65 -5.16
C LEU A 43 -6.15 4.58 -6.35
N VAL A 44 -5.34 4.15 -7.32
CA VAL A 44 -5.07 4.93 -8.53
C VAL A 44 -6.36 5.21 -9.30
N PHE A 45 -7.19 4.18 -9.49
CA PHE A 45 -8.47 4.32 -10.17
C PHE A 45 -9.42 5.29 -9.45
N LEU A 46 -9.46 5.23 -8.12
CA LEU A 46 -10.26 6.15 -7.32
C LEU A 46 -9.80 7.60 -7.50
N LEU A 47 -8.49 7.85 -7.44
CA LEU A 47 -7.92 9.18 -7.62
C LEU A 47 -8.19 9.74 -9.04
N ASP A 48 -7.99 8.93 -10.07
CA ASP A 48 -8.30 9.29 -11.46
C ASP A 48 -9.79 9.58 -11.67
N THR A 49 -10.67 8.82 -11.00
CA THR A 49 -12.11 9.08 -11.05
C THR A 49 -12.47 10.43 -10.42
N PHE A 50 -11.87 10.76 -9.26
CA PHE A 50 -12.06 12.07 -8.64
C PHE A 50 -11.53 13.20 -9.50
N ASP A 51 -10.36 13.03 -10.13
CA ASP A 51 -9.78 14.04 -11.01
C ASP A 51 -10.73 14.36 -12.17
N ARG A 52 -11.21 13.33 -12.88
CA ARG A 52 -12.17 13.51 -13.99
C ARG A 52 -13.50 14.12 -13.59
N LEU A 53 -13.98 13.86 -12.37
CA LEU A 53 -15.21 14.47 -11.85
C LEU A 53 -15.02 15.95 -11.51
N LEU A 54 -13.83 16.33 -11.09
CA LEU A 54 -13.49 17.67 -10.65
C LEU A 54 -12.95 18.56 -11.78
N GLU A 55 -12.37 17.95 -12.83
CA GLU A 55 -11.84 18.60 -14.03
C GLU A 55 -12.84 19.56 -14.71
N PRO A 56 -14.12 19.23 -14.95
CA PRO A 56 -15.05 20.19 -15.55
C PRO A 56 -15.37 21.40 -14.66
N VAL A 57 -15.16 21.29 -13.34
CA VAL A 57 -15.43 22.37 -12.38
C VAL A 57 -14.19 23.23 -12.16
N PHE A 58 -13.01 22.63 -12.04
CA PHE A 58 -11.77 23.34 -11.75
C PHE A 58 -10.95 23.69 -12.99
N GLY A 59 -10.99 22.88 -14.05
CA GLY A 59 -10.25 23.10 -15.30
C GLY A 59 -10.47 24.49 -15.89
N PRO A 60 -11.73 24.93 -16.12
CA PRO A 60 -12.01 26.28 -16.62
C PRO A 60 -11.59 27.39 -15.65
N LEU A 61 -11.52 27.07 -14.36
CA LEU A 61 -11.15 28.00 -13.31
C LEU A 61 -9.65 28.29 -13.31
N PHE A 62 -8.82 27.32 -13.68
CA PHE A 62 -7.35 27.44 -13.73
C PHE A 62 -6.80 27.76 -15.13
N ASP A 63 -7.66 27.87 -16.14
CA ASP A 63 -7.26 28.30 -17.47
C ASP A 63 -6.82 29.79 -17.47
N PRO A 64 -5.59 30.11 -17.90
CA PRO A 64 -5.07 31.48 -17.84
C PRO A 64 -5.74 32.43 -18.84
N GLU A 65 -6.35 31.90 -19.90
CA GLU A 65 -6.98 32.72 -20.95
C GLU A 65 -8.42 33.15 -20.60
N THR A 66 -9.16 32.35 -19.83
CA THR A 66 -10.58 32.63 -19.53
C THR A 66 -10.81 33.35 -18.21
N HIS A 67 -9.98 33.09 -17.19
CA HIS A 67 -10.10 33.71 -15.88
C HIS A 67 -8.73 34.26 -15.45
N GLY A 68 -8.61 35.59 -15.37
CA GLY A 68 -7.37 36.27 -14.96
C GLY A 68 -6.81 35.74 -13.62
N TRP A 69 -5.50 35.90 -13.43
CA TRP A 69 -4.74 35.28 -12.33
C TRP A 69 -5.32 35.46 -10.91
N PHE A 70 -6.05 36.55 -10.67
CA PHE A 70 -6.60 36.92 -9.35
C PHE A 70 -8.11 36.69 -9.21
N HIS A 71 -8.66 35.67 -9.86
CA HIS A 71 -10.09 35.35 -9.71
C HIS A 71 -10.39 34.86 -8.28
N PRO A 72 -11.37 35.44 -7.55
CA PRO A 72 -11.66 35.12 -6.14
C PRO A 72 -12.05 33.65 -5.93
N MET A 73 -12.59 33.02 -6.97
CA MET A 73 -12.96 31.60 -6.94
C MET A 73 -11.73 30.68 -6.89
N ARG A 74 -10.56 31.09 -7.42
CA ARG A 74 -9.28 30.34 -7.27
C ARG A 74 -8.82 30.34 -5.82
N ALA A 75 -8.97 31.47 -5.11
CA ALA A 75 -8.62 31.57 -3.70
C ALA A 75 -9.45 30.61 -2.82
N ALA A 76 -10.74 30.41 -3.16
CA ALA A 76 -11.58 29.41 -2.51
C ALA A 76 -11.07 27.97 -2.75
N VAL A 77 -10.56 27.66 -3.95
CA VAL A 77 -9.93 26.35 -4.22
C VAL A 77 -8.66 26.17 -3.39
N PHE A 78 -7.78 27.18 -3.32
CA PHE A 78 -6.60 27.10 -2.45
C PHE A 78 -6.94 26.96 -0.97
N ALA A 79 -8.05 27.56 -0.52
CA ALA A 79 -8.56 27.36 0.85
C ALA A 79 -9.14 25.95 1.08
N SER A 80 -9.59 25.26 0.02
CA SER A 80 -10.10 23.90 0.12
C SER A 80 -8.99 22.85 0.33
N ILE A 81 -7.75 23.13 -0.12
CA ILE A 81 -6.59 22.24 0.07
C ILE A 81 -6.31 21.93 1.55
N PRO A 82 -6.13 22.92 2.45
CA PRO A 82 -5.92 22.64 3.87
C PRO A 82 -7.14 21.97 4.52
N VAL A 83 -8.36 22.25 4.06
CA VAL A 83 -9.58 21.58 4.55
C VAL A 83 -9.58 20.10 4.16
N GLY A 84 -9.21 19.78 2.92
CA GLY A 84 -9.05 18.41 2.44
C GLY A 84 -7.98 17.65 3.23
N LEU A 85 -6.83 18.30 3.50
CA LEU A 85 -5.76 17.74 4.34
C LEU A 85 -6.23 17.49 5.78
N LEU A 86 -6.98 18.42 6.38
CA LEU A 86 -7.55 18.24 7.72
C LEU A 86 -8.57 17.09 7.77
N LEU A 87 -9.37 16.95 6.72
CA LEU A 87 -10.36 15.88 6.62
C LEU A 87 -9.68 14.53 6.43
N ALA A 88 -8.66 14.45 5.57
CA ALA A 88 -7.81 13.27 5.43
C ALA A 88 -7.12 12.89 6.75
N TRP A 89 -6.56 13.88 7.46
CA TRP A 89 -5.97 13.68 8.79
C TRP A 89 -6.99 13.19 9.82
N TRP A 90 -8.20 13.74 9.82
CA TRP A 90 -9.27 13.33 10.72
C TRP A 90 -9.71 11.89 10.44
N VAL A 91 -9.89 11.53 9.17
CA VAL A 91 -10.21 10.16 8.75
C VAL A 91 -9.10 9.20 9.18
N ALA A 92 -7.83 9.52 8.89
CA ALA A 92 -6.69 8.70 9.29
C ALA A 92 -6.67 8.49 10.81
N ARG A 93 -6.80 9.56 11.60
CA ARG A 93 -6.81 9.49 13.07
C ARG A 93 -8.01 8.71 13.63
N ARG A 94 -9.15 8.71 12.93
CA ARG A 94 -10.38 8.06 13.39
C ARG A 94 -10.41 6.56 13.11
N PHE A 95 -9.87 6.14 11.97
CA PHE A 95 -9.97 4.77 11.47
C PHE A 95 -8.69 3.95 11.63
N ALA A 96 -7.52 4.58 11.44
CA ALA A 96 -6.23 3.90 11.51
C ALA A 96 -5.15 4.87 12.05
N PRO A 97 -5.18 5.21 13.35
CA PRO A 97 -4.25 6.16 13.96
C PRO A 97 -2.78 5.73 13.84
N GLU A 98 -2.53 4.43 13.65
CA GLU A 98 -1.22 3.82 13.39
C GLU A 98 -0.63 4.11 12.00
N VAL A 99 -1.44 4.57 11.03
CA VAL A 99 -1.03 4.87 9.64
C VAL A 99 -0.66 6.35 9.48
N GLY A 100 -0.52 7.09 10.58
CA GLY A 100 -0.06 8.47 10.54
C GLY A 100 1.37 8.59 10.00
N GLY A 101 1.54 9.22 8.83
CA GLY A 101 2.84 9.48 8.20
C GLY A 101 3.02 8.72 6.88
N ASP A 102 4.28 8.43 6.53
CA ASP A 102 4.69 7.81 5.26
C ASP A 102 4.53 6.27 5.27
N GLY A 103 4.25 5.64 6.41
CA GLY A 103 4.10 4.18 6.55
C GLY A 103 5.41 3.39 6.46
N GLY A 104 6.41 3.91 5.75
CA GLY A 104 7.73 3.29 5.59
C GLY A 104 8.44 2.96 6.91
N PRO A 105 8.56 3.91 7.86
CA PRO A 105 9.19 3.63 9.16
C PRO A 105 8.47 2.53 9.95
N GLN A 106 7.12 2.51 9.94
CA GLN A 106 6.34 1.46 10.61
C GLN A 106 6.50 0.09 9.93
N GLY A 107 6.66 0.06 8.60
CA GLY A 107 6.98 -1.16 7.85
C GLY A 107 8.33 -1.74 8.24
N VAL A 108 9.36 -0.89 8.34
CA VAL A 108 10.69 -1.32 8.79
C VAL A 108 10.64 -1.79 10.25
N GLU A 109 10.01 -1.04 11.15
CA GLU A 109 9.90 -1.42 12.56
C GLU A 109 9.15 -2.74 12.75
N SER A 110 8.08 -3.00 11.99
CA SER A 110 7.37 -4.26 12.07
C SER A 110 8.23 -5.43 11.60
N LEU A 111 8.98 -5.28 10.51
CA LEU A 111 9.92 -6.30 10.01
C LEU A 111 11.11 -6.54 10.95
N THR A 112 11.62 -5.50 11.62
CA THR A 112 12.84 -5.60 12.43
C THR A 112 12.55 -6.00 13.89
N VAL A 113 11.42 -5.54 14.46
CA VAL A 113 11.11 -5.70 15.89
C VAL A 113 9.94 -6.67 16.13
N HIS A 114 8.96 -6.71 15.23
CA HIS A 114 7.70 -7.46 15.43
C HIS A 114 7.52 -8.65 14.48
N GLY A 115 8.57 -9.08 13.78
CA GLY A 115 8.52 -10.23 12.87
C GLY A 115 7.57 -10.06 11.67
N GLY A 116 7.31 -8.82 11.26
CA GLY A 116 6.45 -8.47 10.12
C GLY A 116 4.99 -8.17 10.45
N GLY A 117 4.60 -8.16 11.73
CA GLY A 117 3.23 -7.84 12.13
C GLY A 117 2.98 -6.34 12.28
N ILE A 118 2.10 -5.77 11.47
CA ILE A 118 1.47 -4.45 11.70
C ILE A 118 0.05 -4.70 12.25
N GLY A 119 -0.37 -3.93 13.25
CA GLY A 119 -1.69 -4.08 13.90
C GLY A 119 -2.85 -4.09 12.90
N GLY A 120 -3.81 -4.99 13.11
CA GLY A 120 -4.85 -5.40 12.15
C GLY A 120 -5.87 -4.35 11.66
N ARG A 121 -5.63 -3.05 11.90
CA ARG A 121 -6.43 -1.95 11.35
C ARG A 121 -5.71 -1.16 10.24
N GLY A 122 -4.40 -1.36 10.08
CA GLY A 122 -3.59 -0.80 8.98
C GLY A 122 -3.19 -1.82 7.91
N VAL A 123 -3.82 -3.00 7.90
CA VAL A 123 -3.56 -4.05 6.90
C VAL A 123 -4.59 -3.90 5.77
N PRO A 124 -4.19 -3.89 4.49
CA PRO A 124 -5.11 -3.90 3.36
C PRO A 124 -5.99 -5.16 3.33
#